data_AF-A0A0W1G805-F1
#
_entry.id   AF-A0A0W1G805-F1
#
_cell.length_a   1.000
_cell.length_b   1.000
_cell.length_c   1.000
_cell.angle_alpha   90.00
_cell.angle_beta   90.00
_cell.angle_gamma   90.00
#
_symmetry.space_group_name_H-M   'P 1'
#
loop_
_entity.id
_entity.type
_entity.pdbx_description
1 polymer ?
#
loop_
_entity_poly.entity_id
_entity_poly.type
_entity_poly.pdbx_seq_one_letter_code
_entity_poly.pdbx_strand_id
1 'polypeptide(L)'
;MRLEFTPEGTMLIADDGTRRELKEGEDQETVAAAFRAEHPDKPGPVPQSVSPADFRIALDQMGLLDEVEAYVATLPKAAQIKWQWAVSIDRDNPLIAAAAQSENWSVEQVDGVFRLAGSLASSLA
;
A
#
# COMPACT_ATOMS: atom_id res chain seq x y z
N MET A 1 -4.43 -9.26 12.15
CA MET A 1 -4.94 -10.42 12.90
C MET A 1 -4.16 -10.61 14.20
N ARG A 2 -4.85 -10.81 15.32
CA ARG A 2 -4.25 -11.12 16.63
C ARG A 2 -4.99 -12.26 17.33
N LEU A 3 -4.28 -12.92 18.25
CA LEU A 3 -4.84 -13.94 19.15
C LEU A 3 -5.16 -13.29 20.50
N GLU A 4 -6.36 -13.51 21.03
CA GLU A 4 -6.70 -13.19 22.41
C GLU A 4 -7.01 -14.47 23.18
N PHE A 5 -6.36 -14.64 24.33
CA PHE A 5 -6.62 -15.77 25.23
C PHE A 5 -7.65 -15.34 26.27
N THR A 6 -8.81 -15.98 26.25
CA THR A 6 -9.90 -15.75 27.21
C THR A 6 -10.06 -16.98 28.11
N PRO A 7 -10.75 -16.86 29.27
CA PRO A 7 -11.10 -18.02 30.08
C PRO A 7 -11.96 -19.07 29.35
N GLU A 8 -12.66 -18.67 28.29
CA GLU A 8 -13.54 -19.52 27.48
C GLU A 8 -12.79 -20.21 26.33
N GLY A 9 -11.58 -19.74 25.97
CA GLY A 9 -10.78 -20.30 24.88
C GLY A 9 -9.93 -19.27 24.13
N THR A 10 -9.27 -19.72 23.06
CA THR A 10 -8.49 -18.86 22.16
C THR A 10 -9.40 -18.21 21.12
N MET A 11 -9.38 -16.88 21.05
CA MET A 11 -10.14 -16.10 20.07
C MET A 11 -9.20 -15.51 19.01
N LEU A 12 -9.52 -15.78 17.74
CA LEU A 12 -8.94 -15.13 16.58
C LEU A 12 -9.67 -13.82 16.33
N ILE A 13 -8.92 -12.73 16.20
CA ILE A 13 -9.48 -11.40 15.96
C ILE A 13 -8.84 -10.82 14.71
N ALA A 14 -9.67 -10.51 13.73
CA ALA A 14 -9.29 -9.80 12.53
C ALA A 14 -9.23 -8.29 12.78
N ASP A 15 -8.53 -7.57 11.92
CA ASP A 15 -8.35 -6.11 12.06
C ASP A 15 -9.66 -5.33 11.79
N ASP A 16 -10.63 -5.96 11.12
CA ASP A 16 -11.99 -5.45 10.94
C ASP A 16 -12.88 -5.62 12.19
N GLY A 17 -12.36 -6.23 13.25
CA GLY A 17 -13.07 -6.50 14.50
C GLY A 17 -13.83 -7.83 14.52
N THR A 18 -13.82 -8.60 13.42
CA THR A 18 -14.43 -9.93 13.37
C THR A 18 -13.71 -10.87 14.32
N ARG A 19 -14.48 -11.72 15.00
CA ARG A 19 -13.98 -12.65 16.01
C ARG A 19 -14.40 -14.08 15.67
N ARG A 20 -13.46 -15.01 15.79
CA ARG A 20 -13.72 -16.45 15.68
C ARG A 20 -13.10 -17.17 16.87
N GLU A 21 -13.89 -17.99 17.55
CA GLU A 21 -13.38 -18.89 18.59
C GLU A 21 -12.67 -20.08 17.95
N LEU A 22 -11.51 -20.47 18.48
CA LEU A 22 -10.84 -21.71 18.11
C LEU A 22 -11.49 -22.86 18.89
N LYS A 23 -12.13 -23.80 18.20
CA LYS A 23 -12.76 -24.95 18.85
C LYS A 23 -11.72 -25.98 19.26
N GLU A 24 -12.01 -26.70 20.35
CA GLU A 24 -11.18 -27.80 20.82
C GLU A 24 -11.01 -28.86 19.73
N GLY A 25 -9.75 -29.24 19.46
CA GLY A 25 -9.38 -30.19 18.40
C GLY A 25 -9.12 -29.56 17.02
N GLU A 26 -9.33 -28.26 16.84
CA GLU A 26 -8.91 -27.55 15.63
C GLU A 26 -7.41 -27.22 15.66
N ASP A 27 -6.73 -27.36 14.52
CA ASP A 27 -5.35 -26.89 14.37
C ASP A 27 -5.31 -25.36 14.29
N GLN A 28 -4.65 -24.74 15.26
CA GLN A 28 -4.62 -23.28 15.39
C GLN A 28 -4.01 -22.61 14.16
N GLU A 29 -2.96 -23.17 13.56
CA GLU A 29 -2.28 -22.56 12.43
C GLU A 29 -3.16 -22.59 11.17
N THR A 30 -3.78 -23.74 10.89
CA THR A 30 -4.70 -23.92 9.76
C THR A 30 -5.90 -23.00 9.87
N VAL A 31 -6.51 -22.92 11.06
CA VAL A 31 -7.66 -22.04 11.30
C VAL A 31 -7.25 -20.57 11.20
N ALA A 32 -6.12 -20.18 11.79
CA ALA A 32 -5.64 -18.81 11.71
C ALA A 32 -5.29 -18.40 10.26
N ALA A 33 -4.72 -19.31 9.47
CA ALA A 33 -4.44 -19.09 8.07
C ALA A 33 -5.72 -18.90 7.25
N ALA A 34 -6.71 -19.79 7.43
CA ALA A 34 -8.02 -19.66 6.77
C ALA A 34 -8.73 -18.36 7.17
N PHE A 35 -8.75 -18.05 8.47
CA PHE A 35 -9.37 -16.84 8.98
C PHE A 35 -8.69 -15.56 8.47
N ARG A 36 -7.35 -15.54 8.36
CA ARG A 36 -6.62 -14.42 7.74
C ARG A 36 -6.89 -14.31 6.23
N ALA A 37 -7.09 -15.42 5.53
CA ALA A 37 -7.45 -15.40 4.11
C ALA A 37 -8.87 -14.88 3.88
N GLU A 38 -9.80 -15.20 4.77
CA GLU A 38 -11.18 -14.69 4.76
C GLU A 38 -11.27 -13.22 5.20
N HIS A 39 -10.41 -12.82 6.13
CA HIS A 39 -10.31 -11.46 6.67
C HIS A 39 -8.90 -10.91 6.45
N PRO A 40 -8.56 -10.48 5.22
CA PRO A 40 -7.25 -9.91 4.95
C PRO A 40 -7.01 -8.69 5.83
N ASP A 41 -5.79 -8.57 6.34
CA ASP A 41 -5.40 -7.43 7.16
C ASP A 41 -5.63 -6.13 6.38
N LYS A 42 -6.25 -5.16 7.05
CA LYS A 42 -6.50 -3.87 6.43
C LYS A 42 -5.14 -3.26 6.07
N PRO A 43 -4.94 -2.78 4.83
CA PRO A 43 -3.70 -2.15 4.47
C PRO A 43 -3.37 -1.00 5.44
N GLY A 44 -2.07 -0.86 5.76
CA GLY A 44 -1.60 0.21 6.63
C GLY A 44 -2.00 1.62 6.14
N PRO A 45 -1.85 2.63 7.00
CA PRO A 45 -2.17 4.01 6.63
C PRO A 45 -1.39 4.42 5.37
N VAL A 46 -2.03 5.22 4.51
CA VAL A 46 -1.41 5.69 3.27
C VAL A 46 -0.55 6.91 3.60
N PRO A 47 0.77 6.88 3.36
CA PRO A 47 1.62 8.04 3.53
C PRO A 47 1.11 9.22 2.70
N GLN A 48 1.07 10.41 3.30
CA GLN A 48 0.65 11.63 2.59
C GLN A 48 1.78 12.26 1.77
N SER A 49 3.03 11.90 2.08
CA SER A 49 4.23 12.33 1.36
C SER A 49 5.28 11.24 1.45
N VAL A 50 6.04 11.06 0.36
CA VAL A 50 7.14 10.10 0.27
C VAL A 50 8.34 10.71 -0.46
N SER A 51 9.51 10.09 -0.28
CA SER A 51 10.69 10.41 -1.08
C SER A 51 10.43 10.13 -2.56
N PRO A 52 10.85 11.02 -3.47
CA PRO A 52 10.77 10.78 -4.91
C PRO A 52 11.55 9.55 -5.38
N ALA A 53 12.60 9.13 -4.66
CA ALA A 53 13.34 7.92 -4.99
C ALA A 53 12.50 6.67 -4.68
N ASP A 54 11.98 6.57 -3.45
CA ASP A 54 11.14 5.45 -3.02
C ASP A 54 9.85 5.36 -3.83
N PHE A 55 9.26 6.50 -4.21
CA PHE A 55 8.09 6.53 -5.08
C PHE A 55 8.37 5.90 -6.45
N ARG A 56 9.52 6.22 -7.07
CA ARG A 56 9.91 5.64 -8.36
C ARG A 56 10.26 4.17 -8.25
N ILE A 57 10.93 3.76 -7.17
CA ILE A 57 11.21 2.34 -6.91
C ILE A 57 9.90 1.58 -6.71
N ALA A 58 8.92 2.15 -5.99
CA ALA A 58 7.61 1.54 -5.82
C ALA A 58 6.86 1.41 -7.15
N LEU A 59 6.89 2.44 -8.00
CA LEU A 59 6.33 2.38 -9.35
C LEU A 59 6.99 1.28 -10.18
N ASP A 60 8.32 1.17 -10.14
CA ASP A 60 9.11 0.15 -10.86
C ASP A 60 8.73 -1.26 -10.40
N GLN A 61 8.66 -1.48 -9.09
CA GLN A 61 8.24 -2.76 -8.50
C GLN A 61 6.81 -3.15 -8.87
N MET A 62 5.94 -2.17 -9.13
CA MET A 62 4.57 -2.39 -9.60
C MET A 62 4.46 -2.47 -11.13
N GLY A 63 5.56 -2.29 -11.88
CA GLY A 63 5.56 -2.27 -13.34
C GLY A 63 4.93 -1.04 -13.96
N LEU A 64 4.79 0.05 -13.19
CA LEU A 64 4.06 1.27 -13.56
C LEU A 64 4.98 2.44 -13.92
N LEU A 65 6.29 2.32 -13.70
CA LEU A 65 7.23 3.44 -13.88
C LEU A 65 7.29 3.89 -15.35
N ASP A 66 7.39 2.95 -16.29
CA ASP A 66 7.48 3.26 -17.72
C ASP A 66 6.26 4.05 -18.23
N GLU A 67 5.05 3.71 -17.77
CA GLU A 67 3.81 4.42 -18.10
C GLU A 67 3.85 5.87 -17.61
N VAL A 68 4.24 6.07 -16.35
CA VAL A 68 4.37 7.42 -15.76
C VAL A 68 5.45 8.23 -16.48
N GLU A 69 6.59 7.63 -16.82
CA GLU A 69 7.66 8.34 -17.55
C GLU A 69 7.23 8.73 -18.97
N ALA A 70 6.51 7.85 -19.66
CA ALA A 70 5.92 8.15 -20.96
C ALA A 70 4.93 9.31 -20.87
N TYR A 71 4.06 9.33 -19.86
CA TYR A 71 3.15 10.44 -19.60
C TYR A 71 3.91 11.75 -19.32
N VAL A 72 4.89 11.72 -18.42
CA VAL A 72 5.70 12.90 -18.06
C VAL A 72 6.41 13.48 -19.28
N ALA A 73 6.86 12.66 -20.22
CA ALA A 73 7.49 13.11 -21.46
C ALA A 73 6.56 13.96 -22.34
N THR A 74 5.24 13.80 -22.22
CA THR A 74 4.24 14.62 -22.94
C THR A 74 4.03 16.01 -22.31
N LEU A 75 4.46 16.20 -21.07
CA LEU A 75 4.21 17.43 -20.31
C LEU A 75 5.16 18.57 -20.72
N PRO A 76 4.79 19.84 -20.47
CA PRO A 76 5.68 20.97 -20.68
C PRO A 76 7.01 20.82 -19.93
N LYS A 77 8.09 21.38 -20.47
CA LYS A 77 9.45 21.21 -19.91
C LYS A 77 9.55 21.54 -18.42
N ALA A 78 8.81 22.55 -17.95
CA ALA A 78 8.77 22.92 -16.54
C ALA A 78 8.23 21.79 -15.63
N ALA A 79 7.21 21.05 -16.08
CA ALA A 79 6.65 19.92 -15.34
C ALA A 79 7.61 18.72 -15.31
N GLN A 80 8.29 18.44 -16.42
CA GLN A 80 9.35 17.41 -16.47
C GLN A 80 10.49 17.71 -15.50
N ILE A 81 10.92 18.99 -15.41
CA ILE A 81 11.94 19.43 -14.45
C ILE A 81 11.46 19.23 -13.02
N LYS A 82 10.20 19.60 -12.72
CA LYS A 82 9.60 19.39 -11.39
C LYS A 82 9.52 17.92 -11.01
N TRP A 83 9.18 17.04 -11.95
CA TRP A 83 9.24 15.59 -11.74
C TRP A 83 10.66 15.17 -11.39
N GLN A 84 11.63 15.42 -12.27
CA GLN A 84 13.03 14.98 -12.13
C GLN A 84 13.68 15.43 -10.81
N TRP A 85 13.42 16.66 -10.39
CA TRP A 85 14.06 17.30 -9.24
C TRP A 85 13.11 17.53 -8.06
N ALA A 86 12.02 16.77 -7.99
CA ALA A 86 11.16 16.78 -6.82
C ALA A 86 11.99 16.45 -5.56
N VAL A 87 11.61 17.05 -4.43
CA VAL A 87 12.18 16.75 -3.10
C VAL A 87 11.19 15.97 -2.22
N SER A 88 9.91 16.02 -2.59
CA SER A 88 8.78 15.33 -1.98
C SER A 88 7.80 14.97 -3.09
N ILE A 89 7.14 13.83 -2.96
CA ILE A 89 5.94 13.50 -3.72
C ILE A 89 4.78 13.44 -2.73
N ASP A 90 3.94 14.46 -2.75
CA ASP A 90 2.71 14.51 -1.96
C ASP A 90 1.60 13.73 -2.66
N ARG A 91 0.72 13.10 -1.87
CA ARG A 91 -0.40 12.30 -2.37
C ARG A 91 -1.37 13.13 -3.21
N ASP A 92 -1.58 14.38 -2.82
CA ASP A 92 -2.45 15.33 -3.53
C ASP A 92 -1.72 16.08 -4.66
N ASN A 93 -0.50 15.65 -5.05
CA ASN A 93 0.25 16.31 -6.10
C ASN A 93 -0.51 16.23 -7.45
N PRO A 94 -0.80 17.37 -8.09
CA PRO A 94 -1.61 17.39 -9.32
C PRO A 94 -0.97 16.64 -10.48
N LEU A 95 0.36 16.49 -10.51
CA LEU A 95 1.04 15.68 -11.53
C LEU A 95 0.72 14.19 -11.36
N ILE A 96 0.70 13.69 -10.11
CA ILE A 96 0.36 12.30 -9.82
C ILE A 96 -1.10 12.02 -10.13
N ALA A 97 -1.99 12.93 -9.74
CA ALA A 97 -3.42 12.82 -10.06
C ALA A 97 -3.64 12.78 -11.58
N ALA A 98 -2.93 13.60 -12.35
CA ALA A 98 -3.06 13.63 -13.81
C ALA A 98 -2.46 12.39 -14.49
N ALA A 99 -1.34 11.85 -13.99
CA ALA A 99 -0.76 10.58 -14.46
C ALA A 99 -1.69 9.39 -14.16
N ALA A 100 -2.26 9.33 -12.95
CA ALA A 100 -3.23 8.30 -12.58
C ALA A 100 -4.50 8.36 -13.45
N GLN A 101 -4.95 9.57 -13.82
CA GLN A 101 -6.10 9.75 -14.71
C GLN A 101 -5.80 9.33 -16.16
N SER A 102 -4.59 9.60 -16.68
CA SER A 102 -4.25 9.20 -18.06
C SER A 102 -4.21 7.69 -18.24
N GLU A 103 -3.77 6.96 -17.22
CA GLU A 103 -3.67 5.50 -17.21
C GLU A 103 -4.89 4.82 -16.56
N ASN A 104 -5.91 5.60 -16.17
CA ASN A 104 -7.15 5.12 -15.57
C ASN A 104 -6.94 4.27 -14.29
N TRP A 105 -5.97 4.66 -13.46
CA TRP A 105 -5.66 3.99 -12.19
C TRP A 105 -6.75 4.21 -11.15
N SER A 106 -7.01 3.19 -10.34
CA SER A 106 -7.90 3.31 -9.19
C SER A 106 -7.26 4.07 -8.03
N VAL A 107 -8.08 4.57 -7.11
CA VAL A 107 -7.60 5.19 -5.87
C VAL A 107 -6.78 4.19 -5.06
N GLU A 108 -7.19 2.92 -5.03
CA GLU A 108 -6.43 1.87 -4.35
C GLU A 108 -5.06 1.57 -5.00
N GLN A 109 -4.94 1.68 -6.33
CA GLN A 109 -3.64 1.54 -6.99
C GLN A 109 -2.70 2.67 -6.58
N VAL A 110 -3.19 3.92 -6.58
CA VAL A 110 -2.41 5.07 -6.09
C VAL A 110 -2.10 4.94 -4.59
N ASP A 111 -3.03 4.46 -3.76
CA ASP A 111 -2.74 4.12 -2.35
C ASP A 111 -1.61 3.08 -2.26
N GLY A 112 -1.66 2.06 -3.11
CA GLY A 112 -0.70 0.97 -3.17
C GLY A 112 0.73 1.46 -3.39
N VAL A 113 0.93 2.33 -4.38
CA VAL A 113 2.25 2.92 -4.67
C VAL A 113 2.80 3.67 -3.45
N PHE A 114 1.96 4.49 -2.80
CA PHE A 114 2.38 5.27 -1.63
C PHE A 114 2.68 4.39 -0.41
N ARG A 115 1.88 3.35 -0.16
CA ARG A 115 2.16 2.37 0.92
C ARG A 115 3.47 1.63 0.67
N LEU A 116 3.69 1.18 -0.57
CA LEU A 116 4.93 0.49 -0.93
C LEU A 116 6.13 1.42 -0.76
N ALA A 117 6.08 2.64 -1.28
CA ALA A 117 7.12 3.64 -1.12
C ALA A 117 7.42 3.93 0.37
N GLY A 118 6.39 4.05 1.21
CA GLY A 118 6.55 4.24 2.66
C GLY A 118 7.24 3.07 3.37
N SER A 119 7.03 1.84 2.89
CA SER A 119 7.71 0.66 3.44
C SER A 119 9.21 0.61 3.12
N LEU A 120 9.61 1.12 1.95
CA LEU A 120 11.01 1.20 1.54
C LEU A 120 11.80 2.18 2.41
N ALA A 121 11.20 3.32 2.75
CA ALA A 121 11.79 4.29 3.66
C ALA A 121 12.04 3.69 5.06
N SER A 122 11.14 2.82 5.52
CA SER A 122 11.26 2.15 6.83
C SER A 122 12.26 0.99 6.83
N SER A 123 12.68 0.51 5.65
CA SER A 123 13.63 -0.61 5.50
C SER A 123 15.11 -0.19 5.53
N LEU A 124 15.40 1.12 5.52
CA LEU A 124 16.76 1.67 5.51
C LEU A 124 17.14 2.38 6.83
N ALA A 125 16.27 2.34 7.85
CA ALA A 125 16.52 2.86 9.20
C ALA A 125 16.90 1.72 10.16
#